data_AF-A0A7R9W3D5-F1
#
_entry.id   AF-A0A7R9W3D5-F1
#
_cell.length_a   1.000
_cell.length_b   1.000
_cell.length_c   1.000
_cell.angle_alpha   90.00
_cell.angle_beta   90.00
_cell.angle_gamma   90.00
#
_symmetry.space_group_name_H-M   'P 1'
#
loop_
_entity.id
_entity.type
_entity.pdbx_description
1 polymer ?
#
loop_
_entity_poly.entity_id
_entity_poly.type
_entity_poly.pdbx_seq_one_letter_code
_entity_poly.pdbx_strand_id
1 'polypeptide(L)'
;PILRTAADRAARTASTLGSSTNVLLRKLSRVQRKSGPNNQRWGGSVGEFVKHQSETAGRIVRMLVWEQPERLTHLVDPDAPTLVAHVPAILARLDKLEDHVAPILERVLNNRRHLASVEPYLDEILERFDDIEPHLPWILDNIDALAPYTGLLLKHIDELLLYADVDEHERVAMEEEGTRYDLAEQLLPFLEYYVSKLDVVGPHLPLLRPHVPLLLKHNRIGKV
;
A
#
# COMPACT_ATOMS: atom_id res chain seq x y z
N PRO A 1 -16.18 -9.35 -30.50
CA PRO A 1 -14.97 -9.35 -29.62
C PRO A 1 -14.69 -7.98 -28.98
N ILE A 2 -14.55 -6.91 -29.77
CA ILE A 2 -14.16 -5.56 -29.31
C ILE A 2 -15.25 -4.87 -28.44
N LEU A 3 -16.53 -5.08 -28.75
CA LEU A 3 -17.63 -4.52 -27.97
C LEU A 3 -17.80 -5.18 -26.58
N ARG A 4 -17.44 -6.47 -26.44
CA ARG A 4 -17.44 -7.16 -25.14
C ARG A 4 -16.34 -6.60 -24.24
N THR A 5 -15.14 -6.38 -24.78
CA THR A 5 -14.02 -5.81 -24.02
C THR A 5 -14.26 -4.37 -23.57
N ALA A 6 -14.98 -3.56 -24.33
CA ALA A 6 -15.34 -2.20 -23.92
C ALA A 6 -16.40 -2.18 -22.81
N ALA A 7 -17.42 -3.02 -22.91
CA ALA A 7 -18.45 -3.16 -21.87
C ALA A 7 -17.87 -3.71 -20.57
N ASP A 8 -17.00 -4.72 -20.64
CA ASP A 8 -16.33 -5.29 -19.46
C ASP A 8 -15.41 -4.28 -18.77
N ARG A 9 -14.72 -3.42 -19.55
CA ARG A 9 -13.93 -2.32 -19.01
C ARG A 9 -14.81 -1.28 -18.32
N ALA A 10 -15.88 -0.83 -18.98
CA ALA A 10 -16.80 0.15 -18.41
C ALA A 10 -17.46 -0.35 -17.10
N ALA A 11 -17.84 -1.64 -17.06
CA ALA A 11 -18.38 -2.26 -15.86
C ALA A 11 -17.37 -2.28 -14.70
N ARG A 12 -16.11 -2.62 -14.97
CA ARG A 12 -15.04 -2.57 -13.96
C ARG A 12 -14.79 -1.16 -13.46
N THR A 13 -14.63 -0.18 -14.36
CA THR A 13 -14.44 1.23 -13.99
C THR A 13 -15.60 1.74 -13.13
N ALA A 14 -16.86 1.40 -13.47
CA ALA A 14 -18.02 1.79 -12.68
C ALA A 14 -18.03 1.13 -11.29
N SER A 15 -17.67 -0.15 -11.21
CA SER A 15 -17.54 -0.87 -9.94
C SER A 15 -16.47 -0.24 -9.04
N THR A 16 -15.28 -0.02 -9.59
CA THR A 16 -14.15 0.62 -8.89
C THR A 16 -14.49 2.02 -8.41
N LEU A 17 -15.14 2.83 -9.25
CA LEU A 17 -15.59 4.16 -8.87
C LEU A 17 -16.58 4.11 -7.69
N GLY A 18 -17.50 3.14 -7.71
CA GLY A 18 -18.43 2.88 -6.62
C GLY A 18 -17.71 2.51 -5.32
N SER A 19 -16.78 1.55 -5.36
CA SER A 19 -15.94 1.16 -4.21
C SER A 19 -15.13 2.33 -3.67
N SER A 20 -14.48 3.09 -4.53
CA SER A 20 -13.66 4.23 -4.16
C SER A 20 -14.48 5.36 -3.55
N THR A 21 -15.69 5.60 -4.06
CA THR A 21 -16.63 6.55 -3.47
C THR A 21 -17.06 6.08 -2.08
N ASN A 22 -17.29 4.78 -1.88
CA ASN A 22 -17.60 4.23 -0.56
C ASN A 22 -16.46 4.41 0.44
N VAL A 23 -15.19 4.29 0.02
CA VAL A 23 -14.02 4.60 0.88
C VAL A 23 -14.06 6.06 1.33
N LEU A 24 -14.28 6.99 0.41
CA LEU A 24 -14.39 8.42 0.74
C LEU A 24 -15.56 8.68 1.70
N LEU A 25 -16.75 8.16 1.42
CA LEU A 25 -17.93 8.33 2.28
C LEU A 25 -17.70 7.76 3.68
N ARG A 26 -17.07 6.58 3.80
CA ARG A 26 -16.68 6.00 5.09
C ARG A 26 -15.69 6.91 5.83
N LYS A 27 -14.69 7.47 5.14
CA LYS A 27 -13.74 8.41 5.73
C LYS A 27 -14.45 9.66 6.26
N LEU A 28 -15.30 10.29 5.46
CA LEU A 28 -16.09 11.46 5.87
C LEU A 28 -16.97 11.15 7.10
N SER A 29 -17.61 9.98 7.12
CA SER A 29 -18.39 9.51 8.28
C SER A 29 -17.53 9.33 9.54
N ARG A 30 -16.33 8.74 9.42
CA ARG A 30 -15.40 8.58 10.55
C ARG A 30 -14.87 9.92 11.06
N VAL A 31 -14.60 10.87 10.17
CA VAL A 31 -14.24 12.26 10.52
C VAL A 31 -15.36 12.91 11.32
N GLN A 32 -16.60 12.86 10.83
CA GLN A 32 -17.76 13.40 11.52
C GLN A 32 -17.97 12.77 12.90
N ARG A 33 -17.80 11.45 13.01
CA ARG A 33 -17.98 10.68 14.25
C ARG A 33 -16.75 10.68 15.17
N LYS A 34 -15.64 11.31 14.77
CA LYS A 34 -14.34 11.28 15.49
C LYS A 34 -13.83 9.86 15.77
N SER A 35 -14.14 8.92 14.88
CA SER A 35 -13.84 7.50 15.05
C SER A 35 -12.40 7.20 14.63
N GLY A 36 -11.59 6.70 15.58
CA GLY A 36 -10.18 6.38 15.37
C GLY A 36 -9.23 7.55 15.59
N PRO A 37 -7.97 7.29 15.98
CA PRO A 37 -7.01 8.32 16.41
C PRO A 37 -6.76 9.38 15.33
N ASN A 38 -6.62 8.97 14.07
CA ASN A 38 -6.34 9.86 12.95
C ASN A 38 -7.50 10.81 12.57
N ASN A 39 -8.72 10.54 13.05
CA ASN A 39 -9.90 11.35 12.72
C ASN A 39 -10.30 12.31 13.85
N GLN A 40 -9.76 12.12 15.06
CA GLN A 40 -10.04 12.97 16.21
C GLN A 40 -9.52 14.40 16.01
N ARG A 41 -8.41 14.56 15.27
CA ARG A 41 -7.79 15.86 14.97
C ARG A 41 -8.70 16.87 14.26
N TRP A 42 -9.72 16.38 13.56
CA TRP A 42 -10.66 17.22 12.82
C TRP A 42 -11.84 17.71 13.67
N GLY A 43 -11.90 17.33 14.95
CA GLY A 43 -12.94 17.83 15.86
C GLY A 43 -14.38 17.51 15.46
N GLY A 44 -14.62 16.61 14.49
CA GLY A 44 -15.94 16.33 13.90
C GLY A 44 -16.28 17.19 12.68
N SER A 45 -15.40 18.11 12.27
CA SER A 45 -15.58 19.02 11.15
C SER A 45 -15.15 18.39 9.84
N VAL A 46 -16.13 17.99 9.02
CA VAL A 46 -15.87 17.55 7.65
C VAL A 46 -15.32 18.70 6.79
N GLY A 47 -15.76 19.94 7.04
CA GLY A 47 -15.29 21.11 6.30
C GLY A 47 -13.80 21.37 6.48
N GLU A 48 -13.28 21.24 7.70
CA GLU A 48 -11.84 21.36 7.97
C GLU A 48 -11.04 20.25 7.28
N PHE A 49 -11.54 19.01 7.33
CA PHE A 49 -10.93 17.90 6.61
C PHE A 49 -10.86 18.17 5.10
N VAL A 50 -11.98 18.55 4.47
CA VAL A 50 -12.04 18.82 3.03
C VAL A 50 -11.12 19.99 2.65
N LYS A 51 -11.08 21.05 3.47
CA LYS A 51 -10.16 22.17 3.27
C LYS A 51 -8.71 21.70 3.31
N HIS A 52 -8.33 20.90 4.31
CA HIS A 52 -6.98 20.34 4.40
C HIS A 52 -6.64 19.45 3.21
N GLN A 53 -7.55 18.57 2.78
CA GLN A 53 -7.34 17.73 1.59
C GLN A 53 -7.14 18.59 0.33
N SER A 54 -7.87 19.71 0.21
CA SER A 54 -7.73 20.64 -0.92
C SER A 54 -6.38 21.37 -0.90
N GLU A 55 -5.92 21.79 0.27
CA GLU A 55 -4.60 22.41 0.44
C GLU A 55 -3.47 21.40 0.14
N THR A 56 -3.62 20.17 0.61
CA THR A 56 -2.69 19.06 0.36
C THR A 56 -2.64 18.72 -1.12
N ALA A 57 -3.80 18.60 -1.78
CA ALA A 57 -3.89 18.43 -3.22
C ALA A 57 -3.20 19.60 -3.95
N GLY A 58 -3.40 20.83 -3.49
CA GLY A 58 -2.72 22.00 -4.05
C GLY A 58 -1.19 21.91 -3.94
N ARG A 59 -0.65 21.45 -2.81
CA ARG A 59 0.80 21.25 -2.62
C ARG A 59 1.34 20.13 -3.50
N ILE A 60 0.63 18.99 -3.57
CA ILE A 60 0.97 17.88 -4.45
C ILE A 60 0.98 18.34 -5.91
N VAL A 61 -0.12 18.95 -6.39
CA VAL A 61 -0.19 19.49 -7.76
C VAL A 61 0.91 20.51 -7.99
N ARG A 62 1.25 21.33 -6.99
CA ARG A 62 2.35 22.28 -7.10
C ARG A 62 3.69 21.59 -7.34
N MET A 63 4.03 20.62 -6.50
CA MET A 63 5.24 19.80 -6.64
C MET A 63 5.28 19.14 -8.02
N LEU A 64 4.17 18.54 -8.46
CA LEU A 64 4.15 17.81 -9.73
C LEU A 64 4.20 18.70 -10.97
N VAL A 65 3.44 19.79 -11.00
CA VAL A 65 3.32 20.63 -12.21
C VAL A 65 4.47 21.62 -12.34
N TRP A 66 4.92 22.22 -11.23
CA TRP A 66 5.94 23.26 -11.28
C TRP A 66 7.35 22.77 -11.02
N GLU A 67 7.53 21.70 -10.23
CA GLU A 67 8.87 21.21 -9.88
C GLU A 67 9.27 20.02 -10.75
N GLN A 68 8.33 19.16 -11.18
CA GLN A 68 8.64 17.90 -11.88
C GLN A 68 7.60 17.50 -12.97
N PRO A 69 7.33 18.36 -13.97
CA PRO A 69 6.27 18.14 -14.95
C PRO A 69 6.42 16.86 -15.78
N GLU A 70 7.65 16.40 -16.01
CA GLU A 70 7.96 15.15 -16.71
C GLU A 70 7.37 13.90 -16.04
N ARG A 71 7.14 13.93 -14.72
CA ARG A 71 6.59 12.80 -13.94
C ARG A 71 5.08 12.64 -14.09
N LEU A 72 4.39 13.64 -14.65
CA LEU A 72 2.94 13.62 -14.88
C LEU A 72 2.52 12.86 -16.13
N THR A 73 3.46 12.58 -17.03
CA THR A 73 3.18 11.95 -18.33
C THR A 73 2.55 10.56 -18.23
N HIS A 74 2.72 9.89 -17.08
CA HIS A 74 2.21 8.55 -16.80
C HIS A 74 0.87 8.53 -16.03
N LEU A 75 0.38 9.68 -15.54
CA LEU A 75 -0.96 9.74 -14.91
C LEU A 75 -2.10 9.62 -15.93
N VAL A 76 -1.77 9.77 -17.21
CA VAL A 76 -2.67 9.56 -18.35
C VAL A 76 -2.16 8.34 -19.14
N ASP A 77 -1.86 7.25 -18.44
CA ASP A 77 -1.47 5.99 -19.10
C ASP A 77 -2.72 5.26 -19.61
N PRO A 78 -2.87 5.05 -20.94
CA PRO A 78 -3.95 4.23 -21.49
C PRO A 78 -3.91 2.77 -21.02
N ASP A 79 -2.76 2.30 -20.51
CA ASP A 79 -2.56 0.95 -19.98
C ASP A 79 -3.05 0.82 -18.52
N ALA A 80 -3.40 1.92 -17.84
CA ALA A 80 -3.97 1.95 -16.48
C ALA A 80 -5.37 2.61 -16.45
N PRO A 81 -6.38 1.98 -17.09
CA PRO A 81 -7.68 2.60 -17.35
C PRO A 81 -8.54 2.81 -16.09
N THR A 82 -8.23 2.16 -14.96
CA THR A 82 -9.03 2.30 -13.74
C THR A 82 -8.45 3.28 -12.74
N LEU A 83 -7.24 3.82 -12.97
CA LEU A 83 -6.61 4.78 -12.06
C LEU A 83 -7.51 5.99 -11.75
N VAL A 84 -8.18 6.54 -12.77
CA VAL A 84 -9.12 7.67 -12.61
C VAL A 84 -10.31 7.28 -11.72
N ALA A 85 -10.77 6.03 -11.76
CA ALA A 85 -11.87 5.56 -10.93
C ALA A 85 -11.48 5.47 -9.44
N HIS A 86 -10.18 5.37 -9.12
CA HIS A 86 -9.67 5.37 -7.75
C HIS A 86 -9.53 6.76 -7.13
N VAL A 87 -9.70 7.84 -7.91
CA VAL A 87 -9.52 9.23 -7.43
C VAL A 87 -10.28 9.51 -6.12
N PRO A 88 -11.55 9.12 -5.93
CA PRO A 88 -12.24 9.38 -4.66
C PRO A 88 -11.56 8.73 -3.45
N ALA A 89 -11.04 7.51 -3.59
CA ALA A 89 -10.33 6.81 -2.52
C ALA A 89 -8.95 7.40 -2.25
N ILE A 90 -8.24 7.81 -3.30
CA ILE A 90 -6.97 8.54 -3.19
C ILE A 90 -7.18 9.87 -2.45
N LEU A 91 -8.22 10.61 -2.81
CA LEU A 91 -8.61 11.86 -2.13
C LEU A 91 -8.91 11.66 -0.64
N ALA A 92 -9.38 10.49 -0.22
CA ALA A 92 -9.63 10.19 1.19
C ALA A 92 -8.35 10.09 2.04
N ARG A 93 -7.17 10.06 1.39
CA ARG A 93 -5.86 9.77 2.00
C ARG A 93 -4.74 10.71 1.57
N LEU A 94 -5.00 11.85 0.91
CA LEU A 94 -3.91 12.71 0.41
C LEU A 94 -3.02 13.23 1.55
N ASP A 95 -3.60 13.51 2.70
CA ASP A 95 -2.91 13.94 3.92
C ASP A 95 -1.81 12.97 4.37
N LYS A 96 -1.92 11.69 4.02
CA LYS A 96 -0.92 10.66 4.31
C LYS A 96 -0.04 10.33 3.12
N LEU A 97 -0.59 10.48 1.92
CA LEU A 97 0.15 10.27 0.69
C LEU A 97 1.17 11.37 0.42
N GLU A 98 0.98 12.58 0.94
CA GLU A 98 1.83 13.75 0.68
C GLU A 98 3.33 13.43 0.78
N ASP A 99 3.74 12.78 1.87
CA ASP A 99 5.15 12.43 2.13
C ASP A 99 5.67 11.29 1.22
N HIS A 100 4.77 10.56 0.57
CA HIS A 100 5.07 9.40 -0.27
C HIS A 100 4.77 9.61 -1.76
N VAL A 101 4.25 10.78 -2.17
CA VAL A 101 3.87 11.03 -3.57
C VAL A 101 5.06 10.88 -4.52
N ALA A 102 6.19 11.51 -4.20
CA ALA A 102 7.37 11.47 -5.05
C ALA A 102 7.89 10.04 -5.27
N PRO A 103 8.16 9.23 -4.22
CA PRO A 103 8.65 7.87 -4.43
C PRO A 103 7.59 6.93 -5.04
N ILE A 104 6.29 7.12 -4.78
CA ILE A 104 5.23 6.36 -5.47
C ILE A 104 5.24 6.66 -6.97
N LEU A 105 5.38 7.93 -7.35
CA LEU A 105 5.45 8.32 -8.76
C LEU A 105 6.67 7.72 -9.44
N GLU A 106 7.85 7.90 -8.84
CA GLU A 106 9.11 7.42 -9.40
C GLU A 106 9.15 5.91 -9.59
N ARG A 107 8.64 5.15 -8.61
CA ARG A 107 8.88 3.71 -8.55
C ARG A 107 7.69 2.86 -8.97
N VAL A 108 6.47 3.36 -8.82
CA VAL A 108 5.25 2.62 -9.19
C VAL A 108 4.68 3.19 -10.49
N LEU A 109 4.37 4.49 -10.53
CA LEU A 109 3.63 5.07 -11.65
C LEU A 109 4.49 5.25 -12.91
N ASN A 110 5.79 5.56 -12.76
CA ASN A 110 6.72 5.65 -13.89
C ASN A 110 7.19 4.28 -14.39
N ASN A 111 6.96 3.20 -13.63
CA ASN A 111 7.28 1.84 -14.05
C ASN A 111 6.00 1.09 -14.47
N ARG A 112 5.74 1.04 -15.78
CA ARG A 112 4.53 0.39 -16.33
C ARG A 112 4.32 -1.05 -15.87
N ARG A 113 5.40 -1.81 -15.60
CA ARG A 113 5.28 -3.18 -15.12
C ARG A 113 4.75 -3.24 -13.70
N HIS A 114 5.21 -2.33 -12.84
CA HIS A 114 4.70 -2.20 -11.48
C HIS A 114 3.25 -1.73 -11.48
N LEU A 115 2.95 -0.69 -12.25
CA LEU A 115 1.59 -0.19 -12.39
C LEU A 115 0.62 -1.27 -12.84
N ALA A 116 0.96 -2.05 -13.88
CA ALA A 116 0.12 -3.15 -14.35
C ALA A 116 -0.08 -4.27 -13.31
N SER A 117 0.89 -4.48 -12.42
CA SER A 117 0.81 -5.51 -11.37
C SER A 117 0.03 -5.03 -10.14
N VAL A 118 0.11 -3.73 -9.83
CA VAL A 118 -0.48 -3.10 -8.64
C VAL A 118 -1.90 -2.60 -8.90
N GLU A 119 -2.18 -2.05 -10.09
CA GLU A 119 -3.48 -1.46 -10.46
C GLU A 119 -4.68 -2.36 -10.13
N PRO A 120 -4.67 -3.68 -10.44
CA PRO A 120 -5.81 -4.56 -10.15
C PRO A 120 -6.18 -4.63 -8.67
N TYR A 121 -5.25 -4.30 -7.78
CA TYR A 121 -5.40 -4.40 -6.33
C TYR A 121 -5.45 -3.03 -5.64
N LEU A 122 -5.51 -1.93 -6.39
CA LEU A 122 -5.54 -0.59 -5.81
C LEU A 122 -6.73 -0.36 -4.87
N ASP A 123 -7.90 -0.93 -5.14
CA ASP A 123 -9.05 -0.83 -4.24
C ASP A 123 -8.74 -1.43 -2.85
N GLU A 124 -8.09 -2.59 -2.80
CA GLU A 124 -7.71 -3.27 -1.57
C GLU A 124 -6.56 -2.56 -0.85
N ILE A 125 -5.55 -2.10 -1.59
CA ILE A 125 -4.45 -1.28 -1.07
C ILE A 125 -5.00 0.00 -0.44
N LEU A 126 -5.91 0.68 -1.12
CA LEU A 126 -6.55 1.89 -0.61
C LEU A 126 -7.48 1.58 0.54
N GLU A 127 -8.12 0.41 0.64
CA GLU A 127 -8.88 0.07 1.85
C GLU A 127 -7.95 -0.08 3.07
N ARG A 128 -6.85 -0.82 2.91
CA ARG A 128 -5.88 -1.13 3.97
C ARG A 128 -4.73 -0.12 4.09
N PHE A 129 -4.85 1.06 3.48
CA PHE A 129 -3.77 2.03 3.41
C PHE A 129 -3.25 2.47 4.78
N ASP A 130 -4.12 2.55 5.80
CA ASP A 130 -3.70 2.96 7.14
C ASP A 130 -2.73 1.94 7.78
N ASP A 131 -2.80 0.67 7.39
CA ASP A 131 -1.90 -0.40 7.85
C ASP A 131 -0.65 -0.49 6.97
N ILE A 132 -0.74 -0.13 5.69
CA ILE A 132 0.35 -0.20 4.71
C ILE A 132 1.28 1.01 4.81
N GLU A 133 0.72 2.20 5.08
CA GLU A 133 1.44 3.49 5.10
C GLU A 133 2.75 3.44 5.91
N PRO A 134 2.80 2.92 7.15
CA PRO A 134 4.04 2.89 7.94
C PRO A 134 5.17 2.08 7.30
N HIS A 135 4.84 1.21 6.34
CA HIS A 135 5.77 0.32 5.65
C HIS A 135 6.09 0.77 4.23
N LEU A 136 5.46 1.84 3.73
CA LEU A 136 5.67 2.35 2.37
C LEU A 136 7.13 2.60 2.02
N PRO A 137 7.99 3.20 2.87
CA PRO A 137 9.40 3.39 2.52
C PRO A 137 10.10 2.09 2.13
N TRP A 138 9.97 1.04 2.96
CA TRP A 138 10.59 -0.26 2.70
C TRP A 138 9.95 -0.98 1.51
N ILE A 139 8.61 -0.92 1.38
CA ILE A 139 7.89 -1.51 0.24
C ILE A 139 8.36 -0.88 -1.07
N LEU A 140 8.48 0.46 -1.10
CA LEU A 140 8.91 1.19 -2.27
C LEU A 140 10.38 0.89 -2.60
N ASP A 141 11.25 0.66 -1.62
CA ASP A 141 12.66 0.28 -1.86
C ASP A 141 12.77 -1.12 -2.49
N ASN A 142 11.79 -1.99 -2.22
CA ASN A 142 11.79 -3.39 -2.65
C ASN A 142 10.71 -3.70 -3.72
N ILE A 143 10.15 -2.66 -4.34
CA ILE A 143 8.97 -2.79 -5.20
C ILE A 143 9.21 -3.69 -6.42
N ASP A 144 10.44 -3.72 -6.96
CA ASP A 144 10.79 -4.58 -8.10
C ASP A 144 10.58 -6.07 -7.78
N ALA A 145 10.84 -6.48 -6.53
CA ALA A 145 10.62 -7.85 -6.08
C ALA A 145 9.18 -8.11 -5.68
N LEU A 146 8.51 -7.12 -5.07
CA LEU A 146 7.18 -7.28 -4.48
C LEU A 146 6.04 -7.15 -5.51
N ALA A 147 6.17 -6.24 -6.48
CA ALA A 147 5.10 -5.90 -7.41
C ALA A 147 4.47 -7.12 -8.11
N PRO A 148 5.25 -8.10 -8.64
CA PRO A 148 4.69 -9.29 -9.30
C PRO A 148 3.77 -10.14 -8.40
N TYR A 149 3.97 -10.06 -7.08
CA TYR A 149 3.28 -10.87 -6.08
C TYR A 149 2.20 -10.12 -5.31
N THR A 150 1.86 -8.90 -5.73
CA THR A 150 0.98 -7.98 -4.99
C THR A 150 -0.33 -8.64 -4.54
N GLY A 151 -1.00 -9.38 -5.42
CA GLY A 151 -2.24 -10.08 -5.06
C GLY A 151 -2.09 -11.16 -3.99
N LEU A 152 -1.01 -11.94 -4.02
CA LEU A 152 -0.75 -12.97 -3.01
C LEU A 152 -0.33 -12.35 -1.68
N LEU A 153 0.50 -11.30 -1.73
CA LEU A 153 0.92 -10.57 -0.54
C LEU A 153 -0.27 -9.89 0.14
N LEU A 154 -1.18 -9.27 -0.62
CA LEU A 154 -2.39 -8.65 -0.09
C LEU A 154 -3.35 -9.67 0.53
N LYS A 155 -3.48 -10.86 -0.05
CA LYS A 155 -4.34 -11.91 0.50
C LYS A 155 -3.94 -12.34 1.92
N HIS A 156 -2.64 -12.27 2.26
CA HIS A 156 -2.08 -12.68 3.57
C HIS A 156 -1.47 -11.52 4.34
N ILE A 157 -1.90 -10.30 4.03
CA ILE A 157 -1.27 -9.09 4.56
C ILE A 157 -1.44 -8.95 6.07
N ASP A 158 -2.56 -9.43 6.65
CA ASP A 158 -2.78 -9.40 8.09
C ASP A 158 -1.73 -10.26 8.80
N GLU A 159 -1.45 -11.45 8.26
CA GLU A 159 -0.43 -12.36 8.78
C GLU A 159 0.99 -11.83 8.56
N LEU A 160 1.26 -11.19 7.42
CA LEU A 160 2.57 -10.60 7.13
C LEU A 160 2.87 -9.38 8.00
N LEU A 161 1.87 -8.54 8.29
CA LEU A 161 2.06 -7.35 9.14
C LEU A 161 2.43 -7.70 10.59
N LEU A 162 2.09 -8.90 11.08
CA LEU A 162 2.55 -9.39 12.40
C LEU A 162 4.08 -9.43 12.52
N TYR A 163 4.79 -9.55 11.40
CA TYR A 163 6.25 -9.60 11.34
C TYR A 163 6.86 -8.27 10.95
N ALA A 164 6.06 -7.36 10.40
CA ALA A 164 6.49 -5.99 10.19
C ALA A 164 6.45 -5.22 11.51
N ASP A 165 5.62 -5.62 12.47
CA ASP A 165 5.52 -5.03 13.81
C ASP A 165 6.26 -5.89 14.86
N VAL A 166 7.58 -5.99 14.71
CA VAL A 166 8.44 -6.64 15.72
C VAL A 166 8.44 -5.75 16.97
N ASP A 167 7.74 -6.18 18.01
CA ASP A 167 7.66 -5.47 19.29
C ASP A 167 9.04 -5.29 19.91
N GLU A 168 9.25 -4.19 20.67
CA GLU A 168 10.49 -3.89 21.37
C GLU A 168 11.01 -5.06 22.23
N HIS A 169 10.12 -5.93 22.73
CA HIS A 169 10.47 -7.12 23.52
C HIS A 169 11.19 -8.23 22.72
N GLU A 170 10.95 -8.35 21.41
CA GLU A 170 11.70 -9.29 20.55
C GLU A 170 13.07 -8.73 20.16
N ARG A 171 13.21 -7.38 20.12
CA ARG A 171 14.50 -6.71 19.93
C ARG A 171 15.45 -6.91 21.11
N VAL A 172 14.95 -7.05 22.34
CA VAL A 172 15.79 -7.31 23.52
C VAL A 172 16.50 -8.68 23.45
N ALA A 173 15.96 -9.65 22.71
CA ALA A 173 16.60 -10.96 22.49
C ALA A 173 17.65 -10.94 21.37
N MET A 174 17.69 -9.86 20.58
CA MET A 174 18.69 -9.61 19.55
C MET A 174 19.67 -8.59 20.11
N GLU A 175 20.83 -9.04 20.60
CA GLU A 175 21.88 -8.19 21.18
C GLU A 175 22.49 -7.16 20.19
N GLU A 176 21.95 -7.02 18.97
CA GLU A 176 22.46 -6.21 17.87
C GLU A 176 21.42 -5.21 17.31
N GLU A 177 21.97 -4.20 16.64
CA GLU A 177 21.34 -3.05 16.00
C GLU A 177 20.48 -3.44 14.77
N GLY A 178 19.47 -4.31 14.98
CA GLY A 178 18.57 -4.80 13.94
C GLY A 178 17.52 -3.79 13.50
N THR A 179 17.12 -3.86 12.23
CA THR A 179 16.05 -3.05 11.64
C THR A 179 14.68 -3.72 11.84
N ARG A 180 13.60 -2.94 11.66
CA ARG A 180 12.21 -3.45 11.68
C ARG A 180 11.94 -4.55 10.64
N TYR A 181 12.80 -4.66 9.61
CA TYR A 181 12.55 -5.50 8.44
C TYR A 181 13.57 -6.63 8.25
N ASP A 182 14.41 -6.95 9.24
CA ASP A 182 15.49 -7.93 9.13
C ASP A 182 15.03 -9.30 8.62
N LEU A 183 13.86 -9.77 9.07
CA LEU A 183 13.28 -11.03 8.59
C LEU A 183 12.88 -10.94 7.12
N ALA A 184 12.24 -9.84 6.74
CA ALA A 184 11.81 -9.62 5.36
C ALA A 184 13.04 -9.51 4.43
N GLU A 185 14.11 -8.88 4.88
CA GLU A 185 15.37 -8.77 4.14
C GLU A 185 16.05 -10.13 3.92
N GLN A 186 16.02 -11.04 4.91
CA GLN A 186 16.50 -12.42 4.71
C GLN A 186 15.62 -13.24 3.75
N LEU A 187 14.32 -12.97 3.73
CA LEU A 187 13.35 -13.69 2.88
C LEU A 187 13.35 -13.19 1.44
N LEU A 188 13.68 -11.91 1.21
CA LEU A 188 13.54 -11.24 -0.08
C LEU A 188 14.24 -11.97 -1.25
N PRO A 189 15.49 -12.49 -1.10
CA PRO A 189 16.14 -13.23 -2.18
C PRO A 189 15.42 -14.53 -2.59
N PHE A 190 14.55 -15.03 -1.72
CA PHE A 190 13.80 -16.28 -1.88
C PHE A 190 12.28 -16.03 -1.97
N LEU A 191 11.87 -14.78 -2.22
CA LEU A 191 10.48 -14.35 -2.15
C LEU A 191 9.56 -15.22 -3.03
N GLU A 192 9.98 -15.54 -4.25
CA GLU A 192 9.22 -16.39 -5.16
C GLU A 192 8.87 -17.75 -4.53
N TYR A 193 9.83 -18.39 -3.87
CA TYR A 193 9.62 -19.67 -3.21
C TYR A 193 8.62 -19.53 -2.06
N TYR A 194 8.79 -18.54 -1.18
CA TYR A 194 7.92 -18.35 -0.02
C TYR A 194 6.50 -17.93 -0.41
N VAL A 195 6.37 -17.02 -1.37
CA VAL A 195 5.06 -16.58 -1.89
C VAL A 195 4.31 -17.76 -2.52
N SER A 196 5.00 -18.69 -3.21
CA SER A 196 4.37 -19.90 -3.76
C SER A 196 3.73 -20.82 -2.71
N LYS A 197 4.16 -20.69 -1.44
CA LYS A 197 3.66 -21.48 -0.32
C LYS A 197 2.75 -20.69 0.60
N LEU A 198 2.58 -19.39 0.37
CA LEU A 198 1.91 -18.48 1.29
C LEU A 198 0.44 -18.86 1.52
N ASP A 199 -0.24 -19.41 0.52
CA ASP A 199 -1.59 -19.95 0.69
C ASP A 199 -1.68 -21.13 1.66
N VAL A 200 -0.59 -21.89 1.82
CA VAL A 200 -0.51 -23.02 2.75
C VAL A 200 0.02 -22.58 4.10
N VAL A 201 1.06 -21.74 4.13
CA VAL A 201 1.74 -21.36 5.37
C VAL A 201 1.16 -20.12 6.04
N GLY A 202 0.50 -19.24 5.28
CA GLY A 202 -0.08 -17.96 5.71
C GLY A 202 -0.89 -18.10 7.00
N PRO A 203 -1.92 -18.97 7.03
CA PRO A 203 -2.74 -19.19 8.24
C PRO A 203 -1.96 -19.68 9.46
N HIS A 204 -0.75 -20.21 9.27
CA HIS A 204 0.12 -20.73 10.32
C HIS A 204 1.25 -19.78 10.70
N LEU A 205 1.47 -18.69 9.96
CA LEU A 205 2.49 -17.70 10.26
C LEU A 205 2.37 -17.18 11.71
N PRO A 206 1.18 -16.83 12.25
CA PRO A 206 1.10 -16.37 13.65
C PRO A 206 1.75 -17.32 14.69
N LEU A 207 1.79 -18.63 14.42
CA LEU A 207 2.42 -19.63 15.28
C LEU A 207 3.95 -19.62 15.23
N LEU A 208 4.53 -19.10 14.14
CA LEU A 208 5.98 -19.01 13.95
C LEU A 208 6.59 -17.76 14.58
N ARG A 209 5.79 -16.74 14.90
CA ARG A 209 6.26 -15.46 15.46
C ARG A 209 7.20 -15.63 16.67
N PRO A 210 6.87 -16.45 17.70
CA PRO A 210 7.76 -16.63 18.86
C PRO A 210 9.14 -17.24 18.53
N HIS A 211 9.28 -17.84 17.35
CA HIS A 211 10.51 -18.51 16.91
C HIS A 211 11.37 -17.64 15.97
N VAL A 212 10.88 -16.46 15.56
CA VAL A 212 11.60 -15.55 14.66
C VAL A 212 12.99 -15.17 15.17
N PRO A 213 13.20 -14.82 16.47
CA PRO A 213 14.53 -14.47 16.95
C PRO A 213 15.56 -15.60 16.77
N LEU A 214 15.13 -16.86 16.90
CA LEU A 214 15.98 -18.03 16.68
C LEU A 214 16.33 -18.22 15.20
N LEU A 215 15.38 -17.93 14.30
CA LEU A 215 15.60 -18.01 12.86
C LEU A 215 16.57 -16.92 12.38
N LEU A 216 16.40 -15.69 12.89
CA LEU A 216 17.25 -14.54 12.60
C LEU A 216 18.69 -14.75 13.07
N LYS A 217 18.88 -15.22 14.31
CA LYS A 217 20.22 -15.45 14.92
C LYS A 217 21.13 -16.34 14.10
N HIS A 218 20.57 -17.29 13.36
CA HIS A 218 21.37 -18.26 12.62
C HIS A 218 21.38 -18.05 11.10
N ASN A 219 20.72 -17.02 10.58
CA ASN A 219 20.53 -16.78 9.13
C ASN A 219 20.19 -18.08 8.38
N ARG A 220 19.29 -18.89 8.95
CA ARG A 220 18.98 -20.25 8.47
C ARG A 220 17.93 -20.25 7.37
N ILE A 221 17.24 -19.14 7.17
CA ILE A 221 16.11 -19.05 6.26
C ILE A 221 16.55 -19.12 4.79
N GLY A 222 17.75 -18.65 4.46
CA GLY A 222 18.30 -18.76 3.10
C GLY A 222 19.00 -20.09 2.77
N LYS A 223 18.93 -21.09 3.65
CA LYS A 223 19.59 -22.41 3.50
C LYS A 223 18.64 -23.60 3.46
N VAL A 224 17.33 -23.36 3.53
CA VAL A 224 16.27 -24.38 3.41
C VAL A 224 15.70 -24.31 2.00
#